data_AF-A0A8K0P5B8-F1
#
_entry.id   AF-A0A8K0P5B8-F1
#
_cell.length_a   1.000
_cell.length_b   1.000
_cell.length_c   1.000
_cell.angle_alpha   90.00
_cell.angle_beta   90.00
_cell.angle_gamma   90.00
#
_symmetry.space_group_name_H-M   'P 1'
#
loop_
_entity.id
_entity.type
_entity.pdbx_description
1 polymer ?
#
loop_
_entity_poly.entity_id
_entity_poly.type
_entity_poly.pdbx_seq_one_letter_code
_entity_poly.pdbx_strand_id
1 'polypeptide(L)'
;MDTQAVLNDLWTKYISSNDEKIFQSYIKGFVSTWEPQLNIHWNDPQLLSYSWMWKISSSDVKNDAGPHLSTLPDELLPAIAKFIFVAKDETEKGSLDAAGLKKLEMIVRSLIIICRNFDNIPFVASCEYVSLMVGIAATIIHQELADKEDNEKNLELELPRSEFLSCFCCFLECLYDPYLTWRDFVKGYPQADPCDLPLHSALLHMEVIPFIYDCFQTTMMVKMPWLCSNLLHILGGTIS
;
A
#
# COMPACT_ATOMS: atom_id res chain seq x y z
N MET A 1 -21.89 -19.02 -5.50
CA MET A 1 -21.72 -19.06 -4.04
C MET A 1 -21.53 -17.64 -3.57
N ASP A 2 -22.14 -17.28 -2.45
CA ASP A 2 -22.00 -15.94 -1.87
C ASP A 2 -20.55 -15.71 -1.41
N THR A 3 -19.83 -14.81 -2.09
CA THR A 3 -18.42 -14.50 -1.82
C THR A 3 -18.21 -14.02 -0.39
N GLN A 4 -19.19 -13.32 0.19
CA GLN A 4 -19.11 -12.82 1.56
C GLN A 4 -19.23 -13.97 2.57
N ALA A 5 -20.08 -14.97 2.30
CA ALA A 5 -20.17 -16.16 3.13
C ALA A 5 -18.86 -16.96 3.17
N VAL A 6 -18.14 -17.03 2.03
CA VAL A 6 -16.83 -17.70 1.96
C VAL A 6 -15.77 -16.95 2.79
N LEU A 7 -15.74 -15.61 2.70
CA LEU A 7 -14.82 -14.80 3.51
C LEU A 7 -15.09 -14.94 5.00
N ASN A 8 -16.37 -14.97 5.41
CA ASN A 8 -16.75 -15.15 6.81
C ASN A 8 -16.35 -16.54 7.35
N ASP A 9 -16.48 -17.59 6.55
CA ASP A 9 -16.02 -18.93 6.91
C ASP A 9 -14.49 -19.00 7.04
N LEU A 10 -13.75 -18.41 6.09
CA LEU A 10 -12.28 -18.31 6.17
C LEU A 10 -11.84 -17.54 7.42
N TRP A 11 -12.50 -16.43 7.74
CA TRP A 11 -12.19 -15.65 8.93
C TRP A 11 -12.44 -16.45 10.21
N THR A 12 -13.60 -17.11 10.31
CA THR A 12 -13.95 -17.94 11.47
C THR A 12 -12.94 -19.06 11.67
N LYS A 13 -12.51 -19.71 10.58
CA LYS A 13 -11.46 -20.74 10.61
C LYS A 13 -10.13 -20.17 11.09
N TYR A 14 -9.73 -19.01 10.58
CA TYR A 14 -8.49 -18.35 11.01
C TYR A 14 -8.51 -18.04 12.51
N ILE A 15 -9.60 -17.48 13.05
CA ILE A 15 -9.71 -17.21 14.49
C ILE A 15 -9.58 -18.50 15.32
N SER A 16 -10.14 -19.62 14.84
CA SER A 16 -10.09 -20.90 15.56
C SER A 16 -8.71 -21.59 15.52
N SER A 17 -7.98 -21.47 14.42
CA SER A 17 -6.73 -22.21 14.20
C SER A 17 -5.47 -21.37 14.33
N ASN A 18 -5.59 -20.04 14.18
CA ASN A 18 -4.49 -19.09 14.01
C ASN A 18 -3.53 -19.49 12.87
N ASP A 19 -4.03 -20.20 11.85
CA ASP A 19 -3.25 -20.66 10.71
C ASP A 19 -3.03 -19.53 9.69
N GLU A 20 -1.78 -19.17 9.47
CA GLU A 20 -1.37 -18.11 8.55
C GLU A 20 -1.81 -18.36 7.09
N LYS A 21 -1.90 -19.63 6.66
CA LYS A 21 -2.34 -19.96 5.29
C LYS A 21 -3.83 -19.65 5.11
N ILE A 22 -4.62 -19.80 6.17
CA ILE A 22 -6.04 -19.44 6.15
C ILE A 22 -6.19 -17.92 6.11
N PHE A 23 -5.41 -17.18 6.90
CA PHE A 23 -5.39 -15.73 6.83
C PHE A 23 -4.97 -15.21 5.44
N GLN A 24 -3.94 -15.80 4.85
CA GLN A 24 -3.52 -15.46 3.47
C GLN A 24 -4.64 -15.73 2.46
N SER A 25 -5.37 -16.83 2.62
CA SER A 25 -6.52 -17.15 1.77
C SER A 25 -7.66 -16.14 1.95
N TYR A 26 -7.92 -15.72 3.19
CA TYR A 26 -8.88 -14.66 3.51
C TYR A 26 -8.49 -13.34 2.82
N ILE A 27 -7.25 -12.87 3.03
CA ILE A 27 -6.74 -11.61 2.46
C ILE A 27 -6.79 -11.64 0.93
N LYS A 28 -6.36 -12.75 0.30
CA LYS A 28 -6.44 -12.91 -1.15
C LYS A 28 -7.89 -12.85 -1.65
N GLY A 29 -8.80 -13.56 -0.99
CA GLY A 29 -10.23 -13.52 -1.33
C GLY A 29 -10.82 -12.13 -1.15
N PHE A 30 -10.45 -11.42 -0.09
CA PHE A 30 -10.88 -10.06 0.19
C PHE A 30 -10.43 -9.10 -0.91
N VAL A 31 -9.14 -9.11 -1.27
CA VAL A 31 -8.60 -8.28 -2.35
C VAL A 31 -9.28 -8.58 -3.67
N SER A 32 -9.40 -9.86 -4.05
CA SER A 32 -10.07 -10.26 -5.30
C SER A 32 -11.55 -9.90 -5.36
N THR A 33 -12.22 -9.77 -4.21
CA THR A 33 -13.63 -9.36 -4.14
C THR A 33 -13.79 -7.86 -4.41
N TRP A 34 -12.90 -7.04 -3.87
CA TRP A 34 -13.00 -5.57 -3.92
C TRP A 34 -12.31 -4.93 -5.11
N GLU A 35 -11.24 -5.53 -5.62
CA GLU A 35 -10.49 -5.05 -6.79
C GLU A 35 -11.37 -4.65 -7.99
N PRO A 36 -12.30 -5.49 -8.48
CA PRO A 36 -13.17 -5.10 -9.60
C PRO A 36 -14.21 -4.04 -9.23
N GLN A 37 -14.61 -3.95 -7.96
CA GLN A 37 -15.59 -2.97 -7.48
C GLN A 37 -14.99 -1.56 -7.40
N LEU A 38 -13.71 -1.50 -7.07
CA LEU A 38 -12.94 -0.26 -6.93
C LEU A 38 -12.23 0.16 -8.23
N ASN A 39 -12.37 -0.62 -9.31
CA ASN A 39 -11.68 -0.43 -10.58
C ASN A 39 -10.15 -0.30 -10.40
N ILE A 40 -9.59 -1.12 -9.51
CA ILE A 40 -8.15 -1.13 -9.24
C ILE A 40 -7.47 -2.05 -10.24
N HIS A 41 -6.38 -1.58 -10.84
CA HIS A 41 -5.58 -2.35 -11.81
C HIS A 41 -4.16 -2.49 -11.30
N TRP A 42 -3.94 -3.45 -10.40
CA TRP A 42 -2.64 -3.55 -9.73
C TRP A 42 -1.48 -3.74 -10.69
N ASN A 43 -1.64 -4.45 -11.81
CA ASN A 43 -0.51 -4.85 -12.67
C ASN A 43 -0.65 -4.34 -14.12
N ASP A 44 -1.07 -3.09 -14.31
CA ASP A 44 -1.22 -2.53 -15.66
C ASP A 44 0.14 -2.36 -16.37
N PRO A 45 0.44 -3.13 -17.44
CA PRO A 45 1.75 -3.08 -18.10
C PRO A 45 2.02 -1.77 -18.85
N GLN A 46 0.99 -0.95 -19.10
CA GLN A 46 1.12 0.32 -19.83
C GLN A 46 1.52 1.48 -18.93
N LEU A 47 1.48 1.29 -17.61
CA LEU A 47 1.91 2.29 -16.64
C LEU A 47 3.31 1.90 -16.15
N LEU A 48 4.33 2.60 -16.65
CA LEU A 48 5.74 2.45 -16.23
C LEU A 48 5.98 2.79 -14.74
N SER A 49 4.95 3.21 -14.03
CA SER A 49 4.86 3.22 -12.57
C SER A 49 3.51 2.63 -12.18
N TYR A 50 3.51 1.67 -11.27
CA TYR A 50 2.35 0.95 -10.74
C TYR A 50 1.36 1.86 -10.01
N SER A 51 0.71 2.76 -10.73
CA SER A 51 -0.31 3.61 -10.16
C SER A 51 -1.47 3.67 -11.13
N TRP A 52 -2.30 2.63 -11.06
CA TRP A 52 -3.67 2.63 -11.58
C TRP A 52 -4.43 3.91 -11.23
N MET A 53 -4.07 4.55 -10.12
CA MET A 53 -4.56 5.87 -9.67
C MET A 53 -4.26 6.97 -10.71
N TRP A 54 -3.29 6.81 -11.61
CA TRP A 54 -3.07 7.71 -12.74
C TRP A 54 -4.21 7.69 -13.78
N LYS A 55 -4.96 6.59 -13.86
CA LYS A 55 -6.13 6.49 -14.76
C LYS A 55 -7.41 7.04 -14.15
N ILE A 56 -7.39 7.34 -12.85
CA ILE A 56 -8.54 7.85 -12.10
C ILE A 56 -8.43 9.37 -12.01
N SER A 57 -9.55 10.04 -12.24
CA SER A 57 -9.74 11.47 -11.98
C SER A 57 -10.29 11.66 -10.57
N SER A 58 -9.98 12.76 -9.89
CA SER A 58 -10.57 13.07 -8.57
C SER A 58 -12.10 13.09 -8.62
N SER A 59 -12.68 13.46 -9.76
CA SER A 59 -14.13 13.43 -10.00
C SER A 59 -14.75 12.04 -9.94
N ASP A 60 -13.97 10.99 -10.19
CA ASP A 60 -14.43 9.59 -10.18
C ASP A 60 -14.20 8.93 -8.81
N VAL A 61 -13.51 9.61 -7.90
CA VAL A 61 -13.21 9.12 -6.57
C VAL A 61 -14.42 9.31 -5.66
N LYS A 62 -15.03 8.20 -5.24
CA LYS A 62 -16.05 8.18 -4.20
C LYS A 62 -15.40 7.92 -2.84
N ASN A 63 -15.81 8.70 -1.84
CA ASN A 63 -15.29 8.61 -0.48
C ASN A 63 -15.76 7.37 0.29
N ASP A 64 -16.81 6.69 -0.17
CA ASP A 64 -17.42 5.51 0.44
C ASP A 64 -17.22 4.24 -0.41
N ALA A 65 -16.30 4.26 -1.37
CA ALA A 65 -16.13 3.18 -2.35
C ALA A 65 -15.68 1.85 -1.72
N GLY A 66 -14.88 1.91 -0.65
CA GLY A 66 -14.34 0.75 0.05
C GLY A 66 -15.27 0.21 1.15
N PRO A 67 -14.92 -0.95 1.77
CA PRO A 67 -15.65 -1.48 2.90
C PRO A 67 -15.53 -0.56 4.11
N HIS A 68 -16.65 -0.26 4.77
CA HIS A 68 -16.64 0.42 6.05
C HIS A 68 -16.14 -0.55 7.15
N LEU A 69 -15.30 -0.07 8.09
CA LEU A 69 -14.70 -0.92 9.13
C LEU A 69 -15.73 -1.71 9.95
N SER A 70 -16.91 -1.14 10.21
CA SER A 70 -17.99 -1.81 10.96
C SER A 70 -18.57 -3.06 10.27
N THR A 71 -18.24 -3.28 9.00
CA THR A 71 -18.65 -4.47 8.22
C THR A 71 -17.57 -5.54 8.16
N LEU A 72 -16.35 -5.19 8.60
CA LEU A 72 -15.19 -6.07 8.63
C LEU A 72 -15.07 -6.72 10.01
N PRO A 73 -14.34 -7.84 10.12
CA PRO A 73 -14.09 -8.43 11.42
C PRO A 73 -13.24 -7.52 12.32
N ASP A 74 -13.62 -7.39 13.60
CA ASP A 74 -12.98 -6.48 14.56
C ASP A 74 -11.45 -6.69 14.69
N GLU A 75 -11.01 -7.94 14.64
CA GLU A 75 -9.60 -8.32 14.80
C GLU A 75 -8.80 -8.32 13.48
N LEU A 76 -9.38 -7.86 12.36
CA LEU A 76 -8.70 -7.82 11.06
C LEU A 76 -7.48 -6.90 11.07
N LEU A 77 -7.65 -5.67 11.56
CA LEU A 77 -6.58 -4.68 11.61
C LEU A 77 -5.44 -5.11 12.55
N PRO A 78 -5.69 -5.60 13.78
CA PRO A 78 -4.66 -6.21 14.63
C PRO A 78 -3.94 -7.40 13.95
N ALA A 79 -4.68 -8.28 13.26
CA ALA A 79 -4.07 -9.39 12.53
C ALA A 79 -3.13 -8.89 11.42
N ILE A 80 -3.56 -7.89 10.63
CA ILE A 80 -2.71 -7.24 9.61
C ILE A 80 -1.42 -6.68 10.25
N ALA A 81 -1.54 -5.99 11.39
CA ALA A 81 -0.38 -5.40 12.09
C ALA A 81 0.65 -6.48 12.47
N LYS A 82 0.18 -7.61 13.01
CA LYS A 82 1.03 -8.76 13.35
C LYS A 82 1.83 -9.24 12.14
N PHE A 83 1.21 -9.41 10.98
CA PHE A 83 1.92 -9.91 9.79
C PHE A 83 2.92 -8.89 9.23
N ILE A 84 2.62 -7.59 9.27
CA ILE A 84 3.58 -6.55 8.87
C ILE A 84 4.77 -6.51 9.84
N PHE A 85 4.52 -6.66 11.14
CA PHE A 85 5.57 -6.73 12.15
C PHE A 85 6.50 -7.94 11.92
N VAL A 86 5.94 -9.11 11.66
CA VAL A 86 6.73 -10.31 11.32
C VAL A 86 7.56 -10.08 10.06
N ALA A 87 6.98 -9.51 9.00
CA ALA A 87 7.71 -9.19 7.78
C ALA A 87 8.84 -8.17 8.01
N LYS A 88 8.67 -7.21 8.93
CA LYS A 88 9.72 -6.28 9.34
C LYS A 88 10.89 -7.00 10.02
N ASP A 89 10.60 -7.85 10.99
CA ASP A 89 11.61 -8.66 11.68
C ASP A 89 12.37 -9.59 10.71
N GLU A 90 11.66 -10.23 9.77
CA GLU A 90 12.27 -11.05 8.73
C GLU A 90 13.12 -10.24 7.75
N THR A 91 12.72 -9.00 7.45
CA THR A 91 13.47 -8.08 6.57
C THR A 91 14.78 -7.66 7.23
N GLU A 92 14.73 -7.28 8.51
CA GLU A 92 15.90 -6.89 9.30
C GLU A 92 16.92 -8.03 9.47
N LYS A 93 16.42 -9.27 9.55
CA LYS A 93 17.24 -10.49 9.58
C LYS A 93 17.76 -10.93 8.21
N GLY A 94 17.33 -10.29 7.13
CA GLY A 94 17.66 -10.69 5.76
C GLY A 94 17.09 -12.05 5.34
N SER A 95 16.00 -12.48 5.99
CA SER A 95 15.34 -13.78 5.75
C SER A 95 14.01 -13.66 5.00
N LEU A 96 13.54 -12.44 4.72
CA LEU A 96 12.30 -12.24 3.96
C LEU A 96 12.50 -12.67 2.49
N ASP A 97 11.81 -13.73 2.09
CA ASP A 97 11.88 -14.29 0.73
C ASP A 97 10.82 -13.68 -0.21
N ALA A 98 10.85 -14.09 -1.49
CA ALA A 98 9.90 -13.63 -2.50
C ALA A 98 8.43 -13.92 -2.12
N ALA A 99 8.17 -15.06 -1.46
CA ALA A 99 6.84 -15.43 -1.02
C ALA A 99 6.36 -14.54 0.14
N GLY A 100 7.25 -14.20 1.08
CA GLY A 100 7.03 -13.24 2.15
C GLY A 100 6.70 -11.85 1.62
N LEU A 101 7.48 -11.35 0.66
CA LEU A 101 7.21 -10.07 -0.02
C LEU A 101 5.84 -10.06 -0.71
N LYS A 102 5.47 -11.13 -1.39
CA LYS A 102 4.14 -11.26 -2.03
C LYS A 102 2.99 -11.28 -1.01
N LYS A 103 3.18 -11.90 0.15
CA LYS A 103 2.19 -11.86 1.23
C LYS A 103 2.04 -10.46 1.79
N LEU A 104 3.17 -9.80 2.05
CA LEU A 104 3.21 -8.42 2.57
C LEU A 104 2.52 -7.48 1.57
N GLU A 105 2.85 -7.58 0.29
CA GLU A 105 2.24 -6.81 -0.78
C GLU A 105 0.72 -6.98 -0.84
N MET A 106 0.20 -8.21 -0.71
CA MET A 106 -1.24 -8.47 -0.63
C MET A 106 -1.89 -7.84 0.62
N ILE A 107 -1.18 -7.83 1.75
CA ILE A 107 -1.63 -7.14 2.96
C ILE A 107 -1.74 -5.63 2.72
N VAL A 108 -0.75 -5.02 2.07
CA VAL A 108 -0.81 -3.58 1.71
C VAL A 108 -1.99 -3.30 0.79
N ARG A 109 -2.25 -4.15 -0.22
CA ARG A 109 -3.44 -4.03 -1.07
C ARG A 109 -4.74 -4.05 -0.27
N SER A 110 -4.84 -4.90 0.75
CA SER A 110 -6.02 -4.94 1.62
C SER A 110 -6.20 -3.63 2.42
N LEU A 111 -5.12 -3.03 2.92
CA LEU A 111 -5.17 -1.73 3.59
C LEU A 111 -5.58 -0.60 2.64
N ILE A 112 -5.07 -0.60 1.40
CA ILE A 112 -5.49 0.34 0.35
C ILE A 112 -7.00 0.24 0.12
N ILE A 113 -7.52 -0.98 -0.05
CA ILE A 113 -8.96 -1.24 -0.23
C ILE A 113 -9.77 -0.69 0.95
N ILE A 114 -9.35 -0.97 2.19
CA ILE A 114 -9.99 -0.44 3.40
C ILE A 114 -9.98 1.09 3.39
N CYS A 115 -8.87 1.73 2.99
CA CYS A 115 -8.75 3.18 2.91
C CYS A 115 -9.53 3.81 1.74
N ARG A 116 -10.07 3.03 0.79
CA ARG A 116 -11.01 3.55 -0.22
C ARG A 116 -12.37 3.90 0.38
N ASN A 117 -12.59 3.58 1.65
CA ASN A 117 -13.59 4.25 2.47
C ASN A 117 -12.86 5.27 3.38
N PHE A 118 -13.11 6.55 3.17
CA PHE A 118 -12.32 7.63 3.76
C PHE A 118 -12.56 7.80 5.25
N ASP A 119 -13.72 7.35 5.76
CA ASP A 119 -13.99 7.32 7.20
C ASP A 119 -13.02 6.39 7.95
N ASN A 120 -12.43 5.41 7.25
CA ASN A 120 -11.45 4.50 7.83
C ASN A 120 -10.06 5.13 7.94
N ILE A 121 -9.73 6.15 7.14
CA ILE A 121 -8.37 6.71 7.01
C ILE A 121 -7.81 7.18 8.37
N PRO A 122 -8.54 7.97 9.19
CA PRO A 122 -7.99 8.42 10.48
C PRO A 122 -7.60 7.27 11.41
N PHE A 123 -8.40 6.20 11.42
CA PHE A 123 -8.12 5.04 12.27
C PHE A 123 -6.95 4.22 11.74
N VAL A 124 -6.94 3.91 10.44
CA VAL A 124 -5.82 3.18 9.80
C VAL A 124 -4.51 3.96 9.94
N ALA A 125 -4.55 5.28 9.77
CA ALA A 125 -3.40 6.16 9.96
C ALA A 125 -2.95 6.28 11.44
N SER A 126 -3.80 5.96 12.41
CA SER A 126 -3.39 5.94 13.82
C SER A 126 -2.66 4.65 14.22
N CYS A 127 -2.71 3.62 13.37
CA CYS A 127 -2.03 2.34 13.59
C CYS A 127 -0.54 2.43 13.18
N GLU A 128 0.27 1.46 13.62
CA GLU A 128 1.73 1.44 13.37
C GLU A 128 2.12 1.06 11.93
N TYR A 129 1.17 0.93 11.00
CA TYR A 129 1.40 0.40 9.65
C TYR A 129 2.43 1.20 8.85
N VAL A 130 2.31 2.53 8.86
CA VAL A 130 3.24 3.41 8.13
C VAL A 130 4.65 3.25 8.69
N SER A 131 4.80 3.33 10.01
CA SER A 131 6.10 3.19 10.67
C SER A 131 6.77 1.84 10.35
N LEU A 132 6.02 0.74 10.44
CA LEU A 132 6.54 -0.60 10.13
C LEU A 132 6.95 -0.72 8.66
N MET A 133 6.11 -0.25 7.73
CA MET A 133 6.37 -0.33 6.30
C MET A 133 7.49 0.59 5.83
N VAL A 134 7.65 1.78 6.43
CA VAL A 134 8.82 2.65 6.21
C VAL A 134 10.10 1.91 6.58
N GLY A 135 10.13 1.22 7.72
CA GLY A 135 11.29 0.41 8.13
C GLY A 135 11.64 -0.72 7.15
N ILE A 136 10.62 -1.43 6.66
CA ILE A 136 10.79 -2.47 5.63
C ILE A 136 11.31 -1.86 4.33
N ALA A 137 10.66 -0.81 3.83
CA ALA A 137 11.00 -0.15 2.57
C ALA A 137 12.43 0.41 2.59
N ALA A 138 12.82 1.09 3.67
CA ALA A 138 14.17 1.63 3.84
C ALA A 138 15.23 0.52 3.79
N THR A 139 14.96 -0.62 4.45
CA THR A 139 15.89 -1.75 4.47
C THR A 139 16.01 -2.39 3.08
N ILE A 140 14.89 -2.61 2.38
CA ILE A 140 14.88 -3.12 1.01
C ILE A 140 15.67 -2.18 0.08
N ILE A 141 15.39 -0.88 0.13
CA ILE A 141 16.08 0.12 -0.70
C ILE A 141 17.59 0.10 -0.41
N HIS A 142 18.00 0.06 0.86
CA HIS A 142 19.42 -0.02 1.20
C HIS A 142 20.09 -1.30 0.67
N GLN A 143 19.41 -2.45 0.72
CA GLN A 143 19.92 -3.70 0.15
C GLN A 143 20.13 -3.57 -1.37
N GLU A 144 19.12 -3.09 -2.10
CA GLU A 144 19.17 -2.86 -3.56
C GLU A 144 20.29 -1.88 -3.97
N LEU A 145 20.51 -0.84 -3.17
CA LEU A 145 21.54 0.15 -3.43
C LEU A 145 22.95 -0.37 -3.14
N ALA A 146 23.12 -1.14 -2.06
CA ALA A 146 24.39 -1.72 -1.65
C ALA A 146 24.87 -2.85 -2.57
N ASP A 147 23.94 -3.55 -3.21
CA ASP A 147 24.26 -4.66 -4.10
C ASP A 147 25.04 -4.20 -5.34
N LYS A 148 26.23 -4.81 -5.51
CA LYS A 148 27.20 -4.53 -6.58
C LYS A 148 27.28 -5.65 -7.63
N GLU A 149 26.61 -6.77 -7.43
CA GLU A 149 26.69 -7.96 -8.30
C GLU A 149 25.30 -8.57 -8.53
N ASP A 150 25.06 -8.98 -9.79
CA ASP A 150 23.90 -9.75 -10.27
C ASP A 150 23.93 -11.18 -9.70
N ASN A 151 23.71 -11.32 -8.40
CA ASN A 151 23.50 -12.63 -7.78
C ASN A 151 22.12 -13.16 -8.17
N GLU A 152 22.03 -14.42 -8.59
CA GLU A 152 20.79 -15.07 -9.05
C GLU A 152 19.63 -14.96 -8.04
N LYS A 153 19.94 -14.99 -6.73
CA LYS A 153 18.98 -14.76 -5.64
C LYS A 153 18.40 -13.34 -5.60
N ASN A 154 19.17 -12.33 -6.01
CA ASN A 154 18.70 -10.94 -6.04
C ASN A 154 17.75 -10.71 -7.22
N LEU A 155 17.98 -11.35 -8.36
CA LEU A 155 17.05 -11.29 -9.49
C LEU A 155 15.67 -11.86 -9.14
N GLU A 156 15.60 -12.93 -8.33
CA GLU A 156 14.32 -13.49 -7.87
C GLU A 156 13.54 -12.53 -6.94
N LEU A 157 14.23 -11.62 -6.27
CA LEU A 157 13.65 -10.67 -5.32
C LEU A 157 13.31 -9.31 -5.94
N GLU A 158 13.91 -8.95 -7.08
CA GLU A 158 13.75 -7.65 -7.74
C GLU A 158 12.27 -7.30 -7.99
N LEU A 159 11.54 -8.21 -8.65
CA LEU A 159 10.13 -7.98 -8.97
C LEU A 159 9.25 -7.91 -7.70
N PRO A 160 9.28 -8.89 -6.76
CA PRO A 160 8.53 -8.79 -5.51
C PRO A 160 8.82 -7.54 -4.67
N ARG A 161 10.09 -7.10 -4.61
CA ARG A 161 10.49 -5.86 -3.91
C ARG A 161 9.88 -4.65 -4.59
N SER A 162 9.96 -4.57 -5.93
CA SER A 162 9.39 -3.45 -6.69
C SER A 162 7.87 -3.33 -6.55
N GLU A 163 7.15 -4.47 -6.52
CA GLU A 163 5.70 -4.50 -6.35
C GLU A 163 5.30 -4.09 -4.93
N PHE A 164 6.02 -4.56 -3.90
CA PHE A 164 5.80 -4.11 -2.53
C PHE A 164 6.02 -2.60 -2.40
N LEU A 165 7.15 -2.08 -2.86
CA LEU A 165 7.49 -0.65 -2.77
C LEU A 165 6.46 0.20 -3.53
N SER A 166 6.01 -0.26 -4.70
CA SER A 166 4.95 0.40 -5.45
C SER A 166 3.61 0.40 -4.72
N CYS A 167 3.21 -0.74 -4.14
CA CYS A 167 2.01 -0.82 -3.32
C CYS A 167 2.10 0.07 -2.08
N PHE A 168 3.25 0.12 -1.43
CA PHE A 168 3.50 1.00 -0.30
C PHE A 168 3.33 2.47 -0.70
N CYS A 169 3.88 2.88 -1.85
CA CYS A 169 3.65 4.23 -2.37
C CYS A 169 2.17 4.53 -2.59
N CYS A 170 1.41 3.60 -3.18
CA CYS A 170 -0.04 3.76 -3.37
C CYS A 170 -0.79 3.86 -2.04
N PHE A 171 -0.34 3.13 -1.01
CA PHE A 171 -0.91 3.21 0.33
C PHE A 171 -0.67 4.58 0.96
N LEU A 172 0.54 5.13 0.89
CA LEU A 172 0.82 6.49 1.37
C LEU A 172 -0.03 7.53 0.62
N GLU A 173 -0.16 7.40 -0.70
CA GLU A 173 -0.99 8.29 -1.49
C GLU A 173 -2.48 8.19 -1.10
N CYS A 174 -2.99 6.98 -0.82
CA CYS A 174 -4.36 6.82 -0.31
C CYS A 174 -4.59 7.47 1.07
N LEU A 175 -3.55 7.59 1.89
CA LEU A 175 -3.66 8.24 3.20
C LEU A 175 -3.57 9.77 3.08
N TYR A 176 -2.66 10.27 2.24
CA TYR A 176 -2.30 11.70 2.21
C TYR A 176 -2.98 12.50 1.10
N ASP A 177 -3.34 11.87 -0.01
CA ASP A 177 -4.15 12.46 -1.09
C ASP A 177 -5.25 11.47 -1.52
N PRO A 178 -6.24 11.19 -0.65
CA PRO A 178 -7.27 10.19 -0.92
C PRO A 178 -8.11 10.49 -2.18
N TYR A 179 -8.28 11.79 -2.50
CA TYR A 179 -9.02 12.29 -3.66
C TYR A 179 -8.17 12.37 -4.95
N LEU A 180 -6.85 12.17 -4.88
CA LEU A 180 -5.95 12.27 -6.02
C LEU A 180 -5.89 13.69 -6.63
N THR A 181 -6.07 14.72 -5.81
CA THR A 181 -6.09 16.12 -6.27
C THR A 181 -4.75 16.54 -6.87
N TRP A 182 -3.65 15.96 -6.37
CA TRP A 182 -2.31 16.18 -6.93
C TRP A 182 -2.20 15.62 -8.35
N ARG A 183 -2.79 14.45 -8.62
CA ARG A 183 -2.74 13.86 -9.96
C ARG A 183 -3.51 14.70 -10.96
N ASP A 184 -4.66 15.22 -10.57
CA ASP A 184 -5.44 16.12 -11.42
C ASP A 184 -4.71 17.44 -11.68
N PHE A 185 -4.02 17.98 -10.67
CA PHE A 185 -3.12 19.13 -10.85
C PHE A 185 -2.05 18.87 -11.91
N VAL A 186 -1.32 17.76 -11.78
CA VAL A 186 -0.24 17.42 -12.72
C VAL A 186 -0.77 17.18 -14.14
N LYS A 187 -1.98 16.62 -14.28
CA LYS A 187 -2.65 16.41 -15.57
C LYS A 187 -3.27 17.70 -16.16
N GLY A 188 -3.35 18.77 -15.38
CA GLY A 188 -4.03 20.03 -15.76
C GLY A 188 -5.55 19.91 -15.78
N TYR A 189 -6.12 18.97 -15.02
CA TYR A 189 -7.57 18.86 -14.83
C TYR A 189 -8.05 19.88 -13.79
N PRO A 190 -9.33 20.32 -13.87
CA PRO A 190 -9.90 21.20 -12.86
C PRO A 190 -9.83 20.52 -11.49
N GLN A 191 -9.17 21.15 -10.53
CA GLN A 191 -9.12 20.64 -9.17
C GLN A 191 -10.46 20.90 -8.46
N ALA A 192 -10.91 19.93 -7.67
CA ALA A 192 -11.95 20.20 -6.67
C ALA A 192 -11.43 21.26 -5.68
N ASP A 193 -12.29 22.20 -5.28
CA ASP A 193 -11.94 23.14 -4.21
C ASP A 193 -11.71 22.35 -2.92
N PRO A 194 -10.56 22.46 -2.25
CA PRO A 194 -10.31 21.80 -0.97
C PRO A 194 -11.38 22.08 0.09
N CYS A 195 -12.05 23.24 0.01
CA CYS A 195 -13.15 23.60 0.92
C CYS A 195 -14.43 22.79 0.69
N ASP A 196 -14.59 22.21 -0.50
CA ASP A 196 -15.75 21.40 -0.88
C ASP A 196 -15.54 19.90 -0.60
N LEU A 197 -14.33 19.50 -0.16
CA LEU A 197 -14.03 18.11 0.15
C LEU A 197 -14.59 17.73 1.53
N PRO A 198 -15.46 16.70 1.61
CA PRO A 198 -16.18 16.38 2.85
C PRO A 198 -15.32 15.74 3.95
N LEU A 199 -14.18 15.16 3.57
CA LEU A 199 -13.27 14.43 4.47
C LEU A 199 -11.83 14.87 4.22
N HIS A 200 -11.04 14.96 5.29
CA HIS A 200 -9.64 15.39 5.24
C HIS A 200 -8.70 14.19 5.12
N SER A 201 -7.53 14.40 4.54
CA SER A 201 -6.44 13.43 4.52
C SER A 201 -5.87 13.14 5.91
N ALA A 202 -5.11 12.06 6.03
CA ALA A 202 -4.40 11.74 7.27
C ALA A 202 -3.33 12.79 7.58
N LEU A 203 -3.08 13.02 8.87
CA LEU A 203 -1.90 13.76 9.30
C LEU A 203 -0.64 13.01 8.87
N LEU A 204 0.33 13.75 8.33
CA LEU A 204 1.57 13.18 7.85
C LEU A 204 2.36 12.56 9.00
N HIS A 205 2.71 11.29 8.85
CA HIS A 205 3.56 10.59 9.81
C HIS A 205 4.98 11.18 9.81
N MET A 206 5.56 11.33 10.99
CA MET A 206 6.84 12.02 11.20
C MET A 206 8.01 11.35 10.47
N GLU A 207 7.93 10.04 10.25
CA GLU A 207 8.93 9.24 9.56
C GLU A 207 8.90 9.38 8.03
N VAL A 208 7.80 9.85 7.43
CA VAL A 208 7.62 9.84 5.97
C VAL A 208 8.52 10.86 5.28
N ILE A 209 8.63 12.08 5.82
CA ILE A 209 9.51 13.11 5.22
C ILE A 209 10.99 12.71 5.30
N PRO A 210 11.53 12.30 6.47
CA PRO A 210 12.89 11.79 6.55
C PRO A 210 13.13 10.61 5.61
N PHE A 211 12.21 9.65 5.55
CA PHE A 211 12.32 8.51 4.64
C PHE A 211 12.43 8.94 3.17
N ILE A 212 11.53 9.81 2.70
CA ILE A 212 11.58 10.34 1.34
C ILE A 212 12.91 11.05 1.09
N TYR A 213 13.34 11.89 2.03
CA TYR A 213 14.57 12.65 1.91
C TYR A 213 15.81 11.74 1.80
N ASP A 214 15.94 10.75 2.68
CA ASP A 214 17.03 9.77 2.67
C ASP A 214 17.08 9.03 1.33
N CYS A 215 15.92 8.66 0.80
CA CYS A 215 15.82 8.02 -0.51
C CYS A 215 16.43 8.87 -1.64
N PHE A 216 16.27 10.20 -1.62
CA PHE A 216 16.85 11.12 -2.62
C PHE A 216 18.33 11.45 -2.41
N GLN A 217 18.87 11.25 -1.20
CA GLN A 217 20.30 11.46 -0.94
C GLN A 217 21.19 10.33 -1.47
N THR A 218 20.59 9.20 -1.85
CA THR A 218 21.32 8.02 -2.34
C THR A 218 21.39 7.98 -3.87
N THR A 219 22.07 6.97 -4.43
CA THR A 219 22.09 6.70 -5.88
C THR A 219 20.77 6.11 -6.41
N MET A 220 19.68 6.14 -5.62
CA MET A 220 18.36 5.62 -5.99
C MET A 220 17.80 6.27 -7.25
N MET A 221 18.08 7.55 -7.51
CA MET A 221 17.66 8.18 -8.78
C MET A 221 18.23 7.49 -10.03
N VAL A 222 19.37 6.81 -9.91
CA VAL A 222 19.99 6.08 -11.02
C VAL A 222 19.47 4.65 -11.09
N LYS A 223 19.39 3.95 -9.94
CA LYS A 223 19.00 2.53 -9.89
C LYS A 223 17.49 2.31 -9.96
N MET A 224 16.68 3.19 -9.36
CA MET A 224 15.23 3.06 -9.21
C MET A 224 14.49 4.38 -9.49
N PRO A 225 14.62 4.97 -10.70
CA PRO A 225 14.02 6.27 -11.02
C PRO A 225 12.48 6.26 -10.90
N TRP A 226 11.85 5.11 -11.14
CA TRP A 226 10.40 4.94 -10.99
C TRP A 226 9.94 5.17 -9.54
N LEU A 227 10.74 4.73 -8.55
CA LEU A 227 10.41 4.89 -7.14
C LEU A 227 10.55 6.35 -6.72
N CYS A 228 11.60 7.04 -7.19
CA CYS A 228 11.75 8.48 -7.02
C CYS A 228 10.51 9.23 -7.53
N SER A 229 10.04 8.88 -8.73
CA SER A 229 8.84 9.49 -9.31
C SER A 229 7.62 9.30 -8.40
N ASN A 230 7.41 8.09 -7.88
CA ASN A 230 6.30 7.82 -6.97
C ASN A 230 6.40 8.62 -5.66
N LEU A 231 7.60 8.72 -5.07
CA LEU A 231 7.82 9.49 -3.84
C LEU A 231 7.59 11.00 -4.05
N LEU A 232 7.92 11.54 -5.23
CA LEU A 232 7.57 12.92 -5.58
C LEU A 232 6.05 13.11 -5.69
N HIS A 233 5.32 12.14 -6.23
CA HIS A 233 3.87 12.23 -6.28
C HIS A 233 3.24 12.22 -4.88
N ILE A 234 3.75 11.38 -3.98
CA ILE A 234 3.31 11.36 -2.59
C ILE A 234 3.59 12.71 -1.92
N LEU A 235 4.79 13.26 -2.10
CA LEU A 235 5.14 14.56 -1.56
C LEU A 235 4.20 15.66 -2.10
N GLY A 236 3.93 15.64 -3.41
CA GLY A 236 2.98 16.54 -4.04
C GLY A 236 1.57 16.45 -3.44
N GLY A 237 1.08 15.23 -3.20
CA GLY A 237 -0.19 14.98 -2.52
C GLY A 237 -0.23 15.46 -1.07
N THR A 238 0.90 15.43 -0.35
CA THR A 238 0.95 15.93 1.04
C THR A 238 0.89 17.46 1.16
N ILE A 239 1.18 18.18 0.08
CA ILE A 239 1.26 19.66 0.07
C ILE A 239 0.14 20.32 -0.73
N SER A 240 -0.64 19.54 -1.50
CA SER A 240 -1.79 19.99 -2.29
C SER A 240 -3.02 20.19 -1.44
#